data_AF-F9PPX4-F1
#
_entry.id   AF-F9PPX4-F1
#
_cell.length_a   1.000
_cell.length_b   1.000
_cell.length_c   1.000
_cell.angle_alpha   90.00
_cell.angle_beta   90.00
_cell.angle_gamma   90.00
#
_symmetry.space_group_name_H-M   'P 1'
#
loop_
_entity.id
_entity.type
_entity.pdbx_description
1 polymer ?
#
loop_
_entity_poly.entity_id
_entity_poly.type
_entity_poly.pdbx_seq_one_letter_code
_entity_poly.pdbx_strand_id
1 'polypeptide(L)'
;MTSFDILRDFLNLCDKTSAKWLTLHIGECGSGRAKMTDRIELLIEDFRKFYENNKFLTPIGIENLPYQKNGKLLLGDDFRDIKKIVDGVKDFKFLFDLGHYNVAYYNDNLNELYNYIIGVHIHDNNGDIDSHKELGTGTVNYEFIIRNILKLNSEVPFVIEYRDFDIDKIRRTVKKLKEI
;
A
#
# COMPACT_ATOMS: atom_id res chain seq x y z
N MET A 1 6.42 -18.12 -19.14
CA MET A 1 5.64 -17.06 -18.50
C MET A 1 6.27 -16.79 -17.15
N THR A 2 6.82 -15.59 -16.99
CA THR A 2 7.46 -15.08 -15.77
C THR A 2 6.48 -14.21 -14.97
N SER A 3 6.83 -13.81 -13.75
CA SER A 3 6.05 -12.82 -12.98
C SER A 3 5.94 -11.49 -13.72
N PHE A 4 6.98 -11.06 -14.43
CA PHE A 4 6.96 -9.85 -15.25
C PHE A 4 6.07 -9.97 -16.49
N ASP A 5 5.91 -11.17 -17.06
CA ASP A 5 4.94 -11.36 -18.15
C ASP A 5 3.51 -11.12 -17.66
N ILE A 6 3.17 -11.67 -16.49
CA ILE A 6 1.86 -11.49 -15.86
C ILE A 6 1.64 -10.01 -15.50
N LEU A 7 2.64 -9.38 -14.90
CA LEU A 7 2.59 -7.97 -14.52
C LEU A 7 2.36 -7.06 -15.75
N ARG A 8 3.05 -7.31 -16.85
CA ARG A 8 2.86 -6.58 -18.11
C ARG A 8 1.43 -6.70 -18.60
N ASP A 9 0.86 -7.91 -18.55
CA ASP A 9 -0.51 -8.14 -19.00
C ASP A 9 -1.54 -7.42 -18.12
N PHE A 10 -1.32 -7.37 -16.79
CA PHE A 10 -2.15 -6.58 -15.88
C PHE A 10 -2.03 -5.07 -16.10
N LEU A 11 -0.82 -4.53 -16.28
CA LEU A 11 -0.66 -3.10 -16.54
C LEU A 11 -1.26 -2.69 -17.89
N ASN A 12 -1.15 -3.54 -18.92
CA ASN A 12 -1.84 -3.32 -20.19
C ASN A 12 -3.38 -3.31 -20.02
N LEU A 13 -3.91 -4.15 -19.13
CA LEU A 13 -5.33 -4.15 -18.80
C LEU A 13 -5.73 -2.89 -18.03
N CYS A 14 -4.92 -2.45 -17.07
CA CYS A 14 -5.11 -1.19 -16.35
C CYS A 14 -5.14 0.01 -17.30
N ASP A 15 -4.20 0.11 -18.23
CA ASP A 15 -4.16 1.17 -19.24
C ASP A 15 -5.44 1.17 -20.11
N LYS A 16 -5.88 -0.01 -20.57
CA LYS A 16 -7.11 -0.16 -21.36
C LYS A 16 -8.37 0.20 -20.59
N THR A 17 -8.37 0.01 -19.27
CA THR A 17 -9.54 0.26 -18.40
C THR A 17 -9.48 1.62 -17.72
N SER A 18 -8.42 2.40 -17.93
CA SER A 18 -8.18 3.66 -17.23
C SER A 18 -8.17 3.48 -15.70
N ALA A 19 -7.65 2.35 -15.23
CA ALA A 19 -7.44 2.13 -13.80
C ALA A 19 -6.49 3.20 -13.25
N LYS A 20 -6.77 3.72 -12.04
CA LYS A 20 -5.96 4.78 -11.44
C LYS A 20 -4.56 4.29 -11.04
N TRP A 21 -4.45 3.04 -10.63
CA TRP A 21 -3.19 2.35 -10.32
C TRP A 21 -3.38 0.83 -10.39
N LEU A 22 -2.27 0.11 -10.36
CA LEU A 22 -2.22 -1.32 -10.04
C LEU A 22 -1.65 -1.50 -8.62
N THR A 23 -2.39 -2.16 -7.73
CA THR A 23 -1.89 -2.51 -6.39
C THR A 23 -0.87 -3.66 -6.47
N LEU A 24 0.28 -3.50 -5.82
CA LEU A 24 1.31 -4.53 -5.79
C LEU A 24 1.86 -4.75 -4.37
N HIS A 25 1.79 -6.01 -3.93
CA HIS A 25 2.61 -6.51 -2.83
C HIS A 25 3.92 -7.03 -3.41
N ILE A 26 5.04 -6.49 -2.95
CA ILE A 26 6.38 -6.73 -3.52
C ILE A 26 7.06 -8.00 -2.98
N GLY A 27 6.34 -8.81 -2.19
CA GLY A 27 6.74 -10.13 -1.75
C GLY A 27 7.46 -10.15 -0.40
N GLU A 28 8.25 -11.20 -0.18
CA GLU A 28 8.91 -11.48 1.10
C GLU A 28 10.43 -11.68 0.94
N CYS A 29 11.18 -11.34 1.98
CA CYS A 29 12.61 -11.57 2.06
C CYS A 29 12.96 -12.52 3.21
N GLY A 30 12.44 -13.76 3.16
CA GLY A 30 12.83 -14.87 4.04
C GLY A 30 13.30 -14.44 5.44
N SER A 31 14.57 -14.70 5.77
CA SER A 31 15.21 -14.21 7.00
C SER A 31 16.46 -13.35 6.72
N GLY A 32 16.45 -12.11 7.24
CA GLY A 32 17.61 -11.20 7.36
C GLY A 32 17.46 -9.84 6.66
N ARG A 33 17.60 -8.73 7.42
CA ARG A 33 17.50 -7.36 6.90
C ARG A 33 18.55 -7.02 5.83
N ALA A 34 19.77 -7.56 5.91
CA ALA A 34 20.81 -7.32 4.90
C ALA A 34 20.38 -7.83 3.52
N LYS A 35 19.86 -9.06 3.45
CA LYS A 35 19.30 -9.64 2.22
C LYS A 35 18.13 -8.83 1.69
N MET A 36 17.40 -8.13 2.56
CA MET A 36 16.26 -7.31 2.17
C MET A 36 16.71 -6.05 1.42
N THR A 37 17.78 -5.40 1.88
CA THR A 37 18.39 -4.26 1.15
C THR A 37 18.84 -4.69 -0.25
N ASP A 38 19.58 -5.78 -0.38
CA ASP A 38 20.05 -6.27 -1.69
C ASP A 38 18.87 -6.58 -2.63
N ARG A 39 17.78 -7.15 -2.10
CA ARG A 39 16.57 -7.42 -2.88
C ARG A 39 15.85 -6.15 -3.31
N ILE A 40 15.82 -5.11 -2.48
CA ILE A 40 15.24 -3.82 -2.84
C ILE A 40 16.02 -3.19 -3.99
N GLU A 41 17.34 -3.25 -3.95
CA GLU A 41 18.20 -2.72 -5.02
C GLU A 41 17.97 -3.46 -6.35
N LEU A 42 17.94 -4.80 -6.31
CA LEU A 42 17.61 -5.62 -7.49
C LEU A 42 16.20 -5.34 -8.01
N LEU A 43 15.22 -5.20 -7.12
CA LEU A 43 13.85 -4.85 -7.47
C LEU A 43 13.82 -3.49 -8.20
N ILE A 44 14.48 -2.47 -7.66
CA ILE A 44 14.54 -1.15 -8.30
C ILE A 44 15.18 -1.25 -9.70
N GLU A 45 16.27 -1.98 -9.84
CA GLU A 45 16.95 -2.17 -11.13
C GLU A 45 16.05 -2.88 -12.15
N ASP A 46 15.42 -3.99 -11.76
CA ASP A 46 14.55 -4.78 -12.63
C ASP A 46 13.31 -3.99 -13.05
N PHE A 47 12.69 -3.24 -12.13
CA PHE A 47 11.52 -2.42 -12.46
C PHE A 47 11.87 -1.22 -13.34
N ARG A 48 13.05 -0.60 -13.17
CA ARG A 48 13.52 0.44 -14.11
C ARG A 48 13.61 -0.10 -15.53
N LYS A 49 14.27 -1.24 -15.72
CA LYS A 49 14.36 -1.91 -17.02
C LYS A 49 12.98 -2.31 -17.55
N PHE A 50 12.10 -2.77 -16.67
CA PHE A 50 10.74 -3.15 -17.06
C PHE A 50 9.95 -1.96 -17.62
N TYR A 51 9.96 -0.80 -16.95
CA TYR A 51 9.29 0.42 -17.43
C TYR A 51 9.99 1.08 -18.62
N GLU A 52 11.30 1.00 -18.75
CA GLU A 52 12.01 1.48 -19.94
C GLU A 52 11.58 0.71 -21.20
N ASN A 53 11.37 -0.60 -21.06
CA ASN A 53 10.94 -1.47 -22.15
C ASN A 53 9.42 -1.44 -22.40
N ASN A 54 8.64 -0.97 -21.44
CA ASN A 54 7.18 -0.98 -21.51
C ASN A 54 6.62 0.40 -21.11
N LYS A 55 6.10 1.15 -22.07
CA LYS A 55 5.59 2.51 -21.87
C LYS A 55 4.17 2.52 -21.28
N PHE A 56 4.02 2.05 -20.05
CA PHE A 56 2.73 2.04 -19.35
C PHE A 56 2.32 3.45 -18.93
N LEU A 57 1.01 3.70 -18.87
CA LEU A 57 0.46 4.96 -18.33
C LEU A 57 0.07 4.81 -16.86
N THR A 58 -0.35 3.61 -16.46
CA THR A 58 -0.80 3.30 -15.11
C THR A 58 0.38 3.19 -14.14
N PRO A 59 0.39 3.94 -13.02
CA PRO A 59 1.37 3.77 -11.95
C PRO A 59 1.11 2.51 -11.13
N ILE A 60 2.14 1.97 -10.49
CA ILE A 60 1.98 0.91 -9.49
C ILE A 60 1.92 1.53 -8.10
N GLY A 61 0.88 1.19 -7.34
CA GLY A 61 0.76 1.49 -5.92
C GLY A 61 1.38 0.36 -5.09
N ILE A 62 2.52 0.63 -4.45
CA ILE A 62 3.16 -0.31 -3.53
C ILE A 62 2.44 -0.21 -2.19
N GLU A 63 1.85 -1.31 -1.75
CA GLU A 63 1.13 -1.35 -0.48
C GLU A 63 2.07 -1.66 0.68
N ASN A 64 1.97 -0.91 1.80
CA ASN A 64 2.66 -1.32 3.02
C ASN A 64 2.01 -2.58 3.58
N LEU A 65 2.83 -3.48 4.10
CA LEU A 65 2.39 -4.77 4.67
C LEU A 65 2.46 -4.73 6.21
N PRO A 66 1.71 -5.60 6.89
CA PRO A 66 1.73 -5.66 8.35
C PRO A 66 2.97 -6.40 8.85
N TYR A 67 3.51 -5.95 9.98
CA TYR A 67 4.61 -6.60 10.69
C TYR A 67 4.23 -8.03 11.07
N GLN A 68 5.15 -8.98 10.80
CA GLN A 68 4.92 -10.39 11.09
C GLN A 68 5.58 -10.80 12.40
N LYS A 69 4.76 -11.12 13.41
CA LYS A 69 5.22 -11.58 14.73
C LYS A 69 6.04 -12.88 14.69
N ASN A 70 5.91 -13.68 13.63
CA ASN A 70 6.67 -14.92 13.44
C ASN A 70 8.11 -14.71 12.92
N GLY A 71 8.54 -13.45 12.74
CA GLY A 71 9.89 -13.10 12.28
C GLY A 71 10.08 -13.17 10.75
N LYS A 72 9.01 -13.41 9.99
CA LYS A 72 9.02 -13.30 8.53
C LYS A 72 9.16 -11.84 8.11
N LEU A 73 10.08 -11.55 7.20
CA LEU A 73 10.24 -10.19 6.67
C LEU A 73 9.47 -10.04 5.36
N LEU A 74 8.49 -9.14 5.34
CA LEU A 74 7.78 -8.77 4.12
C LEU A 74 8.39 -7.50 3.56
N LEU A 75 8.62 -7.45 2.26
CA LEU A 75 9.06 -6.22 1.63
C LEU A 75 7.90 -5.22 1.69
N GLY A 76 8.11 -4.09 2.38
CA GLY A 76 7.06 -3.12 2.66
C GLY A 76 6.44 -3.21 4.05
N ASP A 77 6.97 -4.07 4.94
CA ASP A 77 6.69 -4.05 6.38
C ASP A 77 7.52 -3.00 7.16
N ASP A 78 8.11 -2.04 6.45
CA ASP A 78 8.93 -0.93 6.94
C ASP A 78 8.87 0.24 5.93
N PHE A 79 8.52 1.43 6.40
CA PHE A 79 8.39 2.61 5.53
C PHE A 79 9.70 3.07 4.92
N ARG A 80 10.86 2.73 5.49
CA ARG A 80 12.16 3.03 4.88
C ARG A 80 12.36 2.25 3.60
N ASP A 81 11.85 1.04 3.54
CA ASP A 81 11.94 0.18 2.36
C ASP A 81 10.98 0.67 1.28
N ILE A 82 9.74 1.02 1.66
CA ILE A 82 8.80 1.70 0.75
C ILE A 82 9.41 2.99 0.19
N LYS A 83 10.02 3.84 1.03
CA LYS A 83 10.64 5.11 0.63
C LYS A 83 11.72 4.90 -0.41
N LYS A 84 12.65 3.96 -0.17
CA LYS A 84 13.70 3.59 -1.13
C LYS A 84 13.13 3.16 -2.47
N ILE A 85 12.06 2.37 -2.45
CA ILE A 85 11.43 1.82 -3.65
C ILE A 85 10.74 2.92 -4.47
N VAL A 86 9.94 3.80 -3.84
CA VAL A 86 9.24 4.89 -4.54
C VAL A 86 10.18 6.01 -5.00
N ASP A 87 11.33 6.19 -4.35
CA ASP A 87 12.42 7.05 -4.84
C ASP A 87 13.16 6.41 -6.01
N GLY A 88 13.33 5.08 -5.95
CA GLY A 88 14.07 4.31 -6.94
C GLY A 88 13.34 4.19 -8.27
N VAL A 89 12.01 4.06 -8.25
CA VAL A 89 11.19 3.82 -9.44
C VAL A 89 10.14 4.92 -9.55
N LYS A 90 10.31 5.84 -10.51
CA LYS A 90 9.46 7.03 -10.67
C LYS A 90 7.96 6.73 -10.85
N ASP A 91 7.66 5.58 -11.46
CA ASP A 91 6.32 5.10 -11.80
C ASP A 91 5.63 4.40 -10.62
N PHE A 92 6.37 4.22 -9.52
CA PHE A 92 5.82 3.71 -8.27
C PHE A 92 5.30 4.85 -7.41
N LYS A 93 4.21 4.54 -6.71
CA LYS A 93 3.57 5.35 -5.70
C LYS A 93 3.32 4.51 -4.46
N PHE A 94 2.97 5.18 -3.37
CA PHE A 94 2.63 4.54 -2.12
C PHE A 94 1.12 4.35 -2.02
N LEU A 95 0.68 3.10 -1.91
CA LEU A 95 -0.70 2.79 -1.57
C LEU A 95 -0.75 2.53 -0.06
N PHE A 96 -1.29 3.48 0.68
CA PHE A 96 -1.21 3.43 2.13
C PHE A 96 -2.36 2.58 2.69
N ASP A 97 -2.04 1.46 3.32
CA ASP A 97 -2.99 0.70 4.10
C ASP A 97 -2.88 1.10 5.58
N LEU A 98 -3.93 1.79 6.07
CA LEU A 98 -3.96 2.28 7.45
C LEU A 98 -4.16 1.17 8.47
N GLY A 99 -4.74 0.03 8.06
CA GLY A 99 -4.97 -1.09 8.95
C GLY A 99 -3.68 -1.86 9.15
N HIS A 100 -2.93 -2.15 8.09
CA HIS A 100 -1.57 -2.64 8.17
C HIS A 100 -0.70 -1.73 9.04
N TYR A 101 -0.84 -0.41 8.89
CA TYR A 101 -0.14 0.57 9.73
C TYR A 101 -0.48 0.47 11.23
N ASN A 102 -1.67 -0.01 11.60
CA ASN A 102 -2.06 -0.16 12.99
C ASN A 102 -1.58 -1.48 13.61
N VAL A 103 -1.38 -2.52 12.79
CA VAL A 103 -0.79 -3.80 13.21
C VAL A 103 0.72 -3.69 13.39
N ALA A 104 1.31 -2.77 12.66
CA ALA A 104 2.74 -2.60 12.52
C ALA A 104 3.18 -1.26 13.12
N TYR A 105 4.48 -1.10 13.34
CA TYR A 105 5.10 0.21 13.53
C TYR A 105 4.97 0.87 14.91
N TYR A 106 5.82 0.41 15.81
CA TYR A 106 6.50 1.32 16.71
C TYR A 106 7.66 1.95 15.92
N ASN A 107 7.53 3.22 15.49
CA ASN A 107 8.60 4.12 14.97
C ASN A 107 8.68 4.42 13.46
N ASP A 108 7.61 4.28 12.67
CA ASP A 108 7.67 4.64 11.23
C ASP A 108 7.19 6.07 10.93
N ASN A 109 7.96 6.79 10.11
CA ASN A 109 7.72 8.19 9.77
C ASN A 109 6.90 8.33 8.47
N LEU A 110 5.57 8.26 8.58
CA LEU A 110 4.64 8.46 7.46
C LEU A 110 4.85 9.81 6.75
N ASN A 111 5.40 10.81 7.44
CA ASN A 111 5.58 12.16 6.90
C ASN A 111 6.42 12.19 5.62
N GLU A 112 7.42 11.30 5.50
CA GLU A 112 8.29 11.22 4.32
C GLU A 112 7.62 10.57 3.11
N LEU A 113 6.49 9.91 3.32
CA LEU A 113 5.75 9.16 2.30
C LEU A 113 4.48 9.85 1.82
N TYR A 114 3.99 10.90 2.51
CA TYR A 114 2.72 11.56 2.14
C TYR A 114 2.65 11.99 0.68
N ASN A 115 3.74 12.55 0.13
CA ASN A 115 3.78 13.02 -1.25
C ASN A 115 3.72 11.88 -2.28
N TYR A 116 3.92 10.64 -1.85
CA TYR A 116 3.83 9.46 -2.71
C TYR A 116 2.46 8.78 -2.62
N ILE A 117 1.59 9.16 -1.68
CA ILE A 117 0.30 8.49 -1.47
C ILE A 117 -0.59 8.66 -2.71
N ILE A 118 -0.90 7.56 -3.39
CA ILE A 118 -1.83 7.51 -4.53
C ILE A 118 -3.24 7.13 -4.12
N GLY A 119 -3.41 6.49 -2.96
CA GLY A 119 -4.67 6.06 -2.41
C GLY A 119 -4.49 5.51 -1.00
N VAL A 120 -5.62 5.33 -0.30
CA VAL A 120 -5.63 4.74 1.05
C VAL A 120 -6.60 3.57 1.09
N HIS A 121 -6.13 2.41 1.52
CA HIS A 121 -6.98 1.27 1.87
C HIS A 121 -7.56 1.48 3.27
N ILE A 122 -8.86 1.26 3.42
CA ILE A 122 -9.64 1.63 4.60
C ILE A 122 -10.28 0.38 5.19
N HIS A 123 -9.83 0.05 6.39
CA HIS A 123 -10.47 -0.91 7.27
C HIS A 123 -10.01 -0.69 8.71
N ASP A 124 -10.37 -1.57 9.63
CA ASP A 124 -9.93 -1.50 11.03
C ASP A 124 -9.33 -2.83 11.49
N ASN A 125 -8.70 -2.82 12.66
CA ASN A 125 -8.24 -3.99 13.40
C ASN A 125 -7.92 -3.60 14.84
N ASN A 126 -7.53 -4.55 15.69
CA ASN A 126 -7.22 -4.28 17.11
C ASN A 126 -5.72 -4.00 17.36
N GLY A 127 -4.92 -3.83 16.31
CA GLY A 127 -3.48 -3.60 16.40
C GLY A 127 -2.64 -4.88 16.61
N ASP A 128 -3.26 -6.05 16.58
CA ASP A 128 -2.61 -7.34 16.84
C ASP A 128 -2.44 -8.19 15.58
N ILE A 129 -3.45 -8.19 14.71
CA ILE A 129 -3.48 -8.88 13.42
C ILE A 129 -4.22 -8.03 12.41
N ASP A 130 -3.88 -8.21 11.13
CA ASP A 130 -4.66 -7.65 10.06
C ASP A 130 -6.00 -8.42 9.92
N SER A 131 -7.07 -7.84 10.48
CA SER A 131 -8.39 -8.48 10.59
C SER A 131 -9.46 -7.87 9.69
N HIS A 132 -9.15 -6.82 8.92
CA HIS A 132 -10.08 -6.15 7.98
C HIS A 132 -11.49 -5.90 8.55
N LYS A 133 -11.57 -5.39 9.79
CA LYS A 133 -12.83 -5.07 10.44
C LYS A 133 -13.48 -3.83 9.82
N GLU A 134 -14.76 -3.62 10.11
CA GLU A 134 -15.46 -2.38 9.80
C GLU A 134 -14.71 -1.18 10.41
N LEU A 135 -14.56 -0.10 9.64
CA LEU A 135 -13.89 1.13 10.09
C LEU A 135 -14.56 1.67 11.37
N GLY A 136 -13.77 1.98 12.39
CA GLY A 136 -14.24 2.48 13.68
C GLY A 136 -14.74 1.40 14.64
N THR A 137 -14.44 0.13 14.39
CA THR A 137 -14.77 -0.99 15.30
C THR A 137 -13.53 -1.63 15.93
N GLY A 138 -12.34 -1.12 15.62
CA GLY A 138 -11.08 -1.53 16.21
C GLY A 138 -10.36 -0.35 16.87
N THR A 139 -9.04 -0.31 16.73
CA THR A 139 -8.15 0.63 17.41
C THR A 139 -7.42 1.58 16.45
N VAL A 140 -7.65 1.48 15.13
CA VAL A 140 -7.06 2.43 14.18
C VAL A 140 -7.54 3.84 14.52
N ASN A 141 -6.61 4.78 14.73
CA ASN A 141 -6.92 6.20 14.82
C ASN A 141 -7.17 6.81 13.42
N TYR A 142 -8.18 6.29 12.73
CA TYR A 142 -8.42 6.59 11.32
C TYR A 142 -8.75 8.07 11.08
N GLU A 143 -9.47 8.72 12.00
CA GLU A 143 -9.79 10.15 11.88
C GLU A 143 -8.53 11.01 11.86
N PHE A 144 -7.60 10.78 12.80
CA PHE A 144 -6.35 11.53 12.83
C PHE A 144 -5.54 11.30 11.55
N ILE A 145 -5.38 10.04 11.15
CA ILE A 145 -4.59 9.64 9.98
C ILE A 145 -5.18 10.28 8.71
N ILE A 146 -6.48 10.09 8.47
CA ILE A 146 -7.16 10.57 7.28
C ILE A 146 -7.15 12.10 7.23
N ARG A 147 -7.39 12.80 8.36
CA ARG A 147 -7.31 14.27 8.41
C ARG A 147 -5.93 14.79 8.03
N ASN A 148 -4.85 14.11 8.43
CA ASN A 148 -3.49 14.53 8.05
C ASN A 148 -3.23 14.27 6.56
N ILE A 149 -3.69 13.16 6.02
CA ILE A 149 -3.59 12.87 4.58
C ILE A 149 -4.37 13.90 3.75
N LEU A 150 -5.62 14.18 4.12
CA LEU A 150 -6.49 15.13 3.40
C LEU A 150 -5.99 16.58 3.44
N LYS A 151 -5.26 16.99 4.49
CA LYS A 151 -4.59 18.30 4.53
C LYS A 151 -3.53 18.46 3.44
N LEU A 152 -2.93 17.37 3.01
CA LEU A 152 -1.85 17.36 2.01
C LEU A 152 -2.39 17.03 0.61
N ASN A 153 -3.39 16.15 0.52
CA ASN A 153 -4.06 15.79 -0.73
C ASN A 153 -5.56 15.55 -0.47
N SER A 154 -6.40 16.55 -0.76
CA SER A 154 -7.85 16.49 -0.55
C SER A 154 -8.57 15.53 -1.50
N GLU A 155 -7.93 15.16 -2.61
CA GLU A 155 -8.52 14.34 -3.68
C GLU A 155 -8.04 12.88 -3.64
N VAL A 156 -7.32 12.50 -2.58
CA VAL A 156 -6.79 11.14 -2.43
C VAL A 156 -7.94 10.12 -2.39
N PRO A 157 -7.91 9.08 -3.24
CA PRO A 157 -8.93 8.03 -3.23
C PRO A 157 -8.88 7.16 -1.97
N PHE A 158 -10.05 6.81 -1.46
CA PHE A 158 -10.22 5.81 -0.41
C PHE A 158 -10.82 4.52 -0.98
N VAL A 159 -10.24 3.38 -0.65
CA VAL A 159 -10.72 2.04 -1.04
C VAL A 159 -11.09 1.28 0.22
N ILE A 160 -12.34 0.85 0.35
CA ILE A 160 -12.80 0.07 1.50
C ILE A 160 -12.43 -1.40 1.28
N GLU A 161 -11.65 -1.98 2.18
CA GLU A 161 -11.16 -3.36 2.06
C GLU A 161 -11.67 -4.25 3.20
N TYR A 162 -12.78 -4.95 2.95
CA TYR A 162 -13.35 -5.93 3.88
C TYR A 162 -13.24 -7.35 3.31
N ARG A 163 -13.07 -8.32 4.22
CA ARG A 163 -13.03 -9.75 3.87
C ARG A 163 -14.41 -10.33 3.56
N ASP A 164 -15.46 -9.64 3.99
CA ASP A 164 -16.85 -9.98 3.72
C ASP A 164 -17.59 -8.83 3.05
N PHE A 165 -18.59 -9.18 2.24
CA PHE A 165 -19.49 -8.20 1.65
C PHE A 165 -20.70 -7.98 2.56
N ASP A 166 -20.79 -6.78 3.13
CA ASP A 166 -21.95 -6.32 3.90
C ASP A 166 -22.21 -4.85 3.54
N ILE A 167 -23.34 -4.59 2.89
CA ILE A 167 -23.70 -3.27 2.40
C ILE A 167 -23.95 -2.27 3.52
N ASP A 168 -24.42 -2.71 4.68
CA ASP A 168 -24.70 -1.81 5.79
C ASP A 168 -23.42 -1.43 6.53
N LYS A 169 -22.44 -2.34 6.64
CA LYS A 169 -21.07 -2.00 7.04
C LYS A 169 -20.47 -0.94 6.12
N ILE A 170 -20.55 -1.15 4.80
CA ILE A 170 -20.04 -0.20 3.80
C ILE A 170 -20.72 1.17 3.94
N ARG A 171 -22.05 1.22 4.08
CA ARG A 171 -22.80 2.47 4.27
C ARG A 171 -22.37 3.23 5.52
N ARG A 172 -22.18 2.53 6.65
CA ARG A 172 -21.69 3.14 7.89
C ARG A 172 -20.28 3.70 7.72
N THR A 173 -19.40 2.98 7.05
CA THR A 173 -18.04 3.46 6.75
C THR A 173 -18.05 4.69 5.86
N VAL A 174 -18.85 4.69 4.78
CA VAL A 174 -19.00 5.88 3.92
C VAL A 174 -19.54 7.07 4.70
N LYS A 175 -20.49 6.85 5.63
CA LYS A 175 -20.98 7.92 6.50
C LYS A 175 -19.86 8.50 7.37
N LYS A 176 -19.08 7.65 8.05
CA LYS A 176 -17.93 8.06 8.87
C LYS A 176 -16.91 8.87 8.05
N LEU A 177 -16.56 8.39 6.85
CA LEU A 177 -15.60 9.07 5.96
C LEU A 177 -16.10 10.45 5.48
N LYS A 178 -17.41 10.65 5.35
CA LYS A 178 -18.01 11.96 4.98
C LYS A 178 -18.04 12.97 6.13
N GLU A 179 -17.91 12.50 7.37
CA GLU A 179 -17.88 13.34 8.58
C GLU A 179 -16.45 13.79 8.93
N ILE A 180 -15.44 13.25 8.23
CA ILE A 180 -14.04 13.65 8.33
C ILE A 180 -13.80 14.89 7.46
#